data_AF-A0A1I5DBJ3-F1
#
_entry.id   AF-A0A1I5DBJ3-F1
#
_cell.length_a   1.000
_cell.length_b   1.000
_cell.length_c   1.000
_cell.angle_alpha   90.00
_cell.angle_beta   90.00
_cell.angle_gamma   90.00
#
_symmetry.space_group_name_H-M   'P 1'
#
loop_
_entity.id
_entity.type
_entity.pdbx_description
1 polymer ?
#
loop_
_entity_poly.entity_id
_entity_poly.type
_entity_poly.pdbx_seq_one_letter_code
_entity_poly.pdbx_strand_id
1 'polypeptide(L)'
;MSVTLALPALLLALLLTGCGSGGDAGAGGTKPNTRPDERLRQTISKGLVAAGRQEEARIVALSGSRLTPVTAPFLRTWKIYRVDYRQSPHPVLLHVATGGGRVELLTGAPSAFGKVTAADGTTVGDAATAAALARTYVETTRPGGVLTYVVGRVEDIRFRPGITGAAAKHRDEIVSRYRSRIKAPAAVAAGEDFTATVYVVKDKELQKHDIKVSASGAIDDGVDTLVPDLPVPYTL
;
A
#
# COMPACT_ATOMS: atom_id res chain seq x y z
N MET A 1 -68.91 3.39 10.94
CA MET A 1 -69.29 2.39 9.92
C MET A 1 -68.22 1.32 9.93
N SER A 2 -68.62 0.13 10.36
CA SER A 2 -67.87 -1.11 10.41
C SER A 2 -67.38 -1.55 9.03
N VAL A 3 -66.24 -2.22 8.92
CA VAL A 3 -66.12 -3.60 8.38
C VAL A 3 -64.83 -4.24 8.93
N THR A 4 -65.03 -5.45 9.43
CA THR A 4 -64.11 -6.42 10.04
C THR A 4 -63.82 -7.53 9.01
N LEU A 5 -62.61 -8.10 8.99
CA LEU A 5 -62.24 -9.46 8.49
C LEU A 5 -60.73 -9.64 8.79
N ALA A 6 -60.22 -10.41 9.75
CA ALA A 6 -60.47 -11.76 10.25
C ALA A 6 -60.04 -12.88 9.28
N LEU A 7 -58.91 -13.55 9.56
CA LEU A 7 -58.72 -15.02 9.80
C LEU A 7 -57.23 -15.47 9.66
N PRO A 8 -56.82 -16.66 10.14
CA PRO A 8 -55.67 -16.84 11.04
C PRO A 8 -54.76 -18.04 10.65
N ALA A 9 -53.98 -18.52 11.64
CA ALA A 9 -53.41 -19.88 11.76
C ALA A 9 -52.17 -20.18 10.88
N LEU A 10 -51.14 -20.91 11.32
CA LEU A 10 -51.17 -22.15 12.11
C LEU A 10 -49.81 -22.33 12.82
N LEU A 11 -49.85 -22.62 14.13
CA LEU A 11 -48.73 -23.18 14.87
C LEU A 11 -48.52 -24.65 14.43
N LEU A 12 -47.26 -25.06 14.23
CA LEU A 12 -46.90 -26.48 14.21
C LEU A 12 -45.77 -26.70 15.22
N ALA A 13 -46.13 -27.34 16.34
CA ALA A 13 -45.20 -27.90 17.31
C ALA A 13 -45.03 -29.39 17.01
N LEU A 14 -43.80 -29.85 16.88
CA LEU A 14 -43.47 -31.28 16.83
C LEU A 14 -42.28 -31.53 17.76
N LEU A 15 -42.60 -32.12 18.91
CA LEU A 15 -41.69 -32.74 19.85
C LEU A 15 -41.40 -34.17 19.38
N LEU A 16 -40.13 -34.51 19.24
CA LEU A 16 -39.66 -35.89 19.18
C LEU A 16 -38.45 -36.02 20.11
N THR A 17 -38.67 -36.63 21.27
CA THR A 17 -37.66 -37.20 22.16
C THR A 17 -37.39 -38.65 21.75
N GLY A 18 -36.11 -39.00 21.59
CA GLY A 18 -35.66 -40.38 21.43
C GLY A 18 -34.16 -40.51 21.65
N CYS A 19 -33.78 -41.12 22.79
CA CYS A 19 -32.42 -41.49 23.17
C CYS A 19 -31.84 -42.58 22.24
N GLY A 20 -30.53 -42.52 21.96
CA GLY A 20 -29.80 -43.60 21.31
C GLY A 20 -28.29 -43.36 21.33
N SER A 21 -27.57 -44.20 22.04
CA SER A 21 -26.13 -44.15 22.33
C SER A 21 -25.23 -44.45 21.14
N GLY A 22 -23.99 -43.94 21.21
CA GLY A 22 -22.81 -44.68 20.79
C GLY A 22 -22.27 -44.29 19.41
N GLY A 23 -21.16 -43.56 19.40
CA GLY A 23 -20.41 -43.29 18.19
C GLY A 23 -19.40 -42.17 18.38
N ASP A 24 -18.40 -42.38 19.24
CA ASP A 24 -17.13 -41.67 19.20
C ASP A 24 -16.46 -41.94 17.85
N ALA A 25 -16.87 -41.21 16.81
CA ALA A 25 -16.07 -41.01 15.62
C ALA A 25 -15.39 -39.66 15.81
N GLY A 26 -14.19 -39.71 16.40
CA GLY A 26 -13.30 -38.57 16.54
C GLY A 26 -13.14 -37.88 15.19
N ALA A 27 -13.93 -36.82 14.98
CA ALA A 27 -13.62 -35.79 14.02
C ALA A 27 -12.34 -35.14 14.54
N GLY A 28 -11.20 -35.69 14.11
CA GLY A 28 -9.93 -35.01 14.07
C GLY A 28 -10.08 -33.80 13.16
N GLY A 29 -10.82 -32.80 13.65
CA GLY A 29 -10.88 -31.46 13.09
C GLY A 29 -9.48 -30.93 13.21
N THR A 30 -8.70 -31.14 12.14
CA THR A 30 -7.43 -30.47 11.94
C THR A 30 -7.80 -29.01 12.01
N LYS A 31 -7.51 -28.35 13.15
CA LYS A 31 -7.65 -26.90 13.26
C LYS A 31 -6.95 -26.35 12.03
N PRO A 32 -7.66 -25.62 11.14
CA PRO A 32 -7.04 -25.09 9.94
C PRO A 32 -5.79 -24.38 10.43
N ASN A 33 -4.63 -24.78 9.88
CA ASN A 33 -3.35 -24.31 10.34
C ASN A 33 -3.30 -22.80 10.07
N THR A 34 -3.78 -22.03 11.06
CA THR A 34 -4.20 -20.66 10.88
C THR A 34 -2.92 -19.88 10.84
N ARG A 35 -2.59 -19.35 9.66
CA ARG A 35 -1.36 -18.59 9.49
C ARG A 35 -1.28 -17.46 10.51
N PRO A 36 -0.07 -17.10 10.96
CA PRO A 36 0.12 -16.05 11.97
C PRO A 36 -0.57 -14.71 11.62
N ASP A 37 -0.74 -14.42 10.32
CA ASP A 37 -1.30 -13.17 9.79
C ASP A 37 -2.75 -13.29 9.28
N GLU A 38 -3.42 -14.44 9.46
CA GLU A 38 -4.75 -14.69 8.88
C GLU A 38 -5.82 -13.70 9.36
N ARG A 39 -5.83 -13.40 10.67
CA ARG A 39 -6.76 -12.40 11.23
C ARG A 39 -6.55 -11.02 10.60
N LEU A 40 -5.30 -10.61 10.43
CA LEU A 40 -4.96 -9.33 9.81
C LEU A 40 -5.40 -9.29 8.34
N ARG A 41 -5.14 -10.35 7.57
CA ARG A 41 -5.65 -10.47 6.19
C ARG A 41 -7.16 -10.32 6.12
N GLN A 42 -7.89 -11.02 6.99
CA GLN A 42 -9.35 -10.94 7.03
C GLN A 42 -9.84 -9.54 7.37
N THR A 43 -9.20 -8.86 8.33
CA THR A 43 -9.51 -7.46 8.66
C THR A 43 -9.26 -6.53 7.47
N ILE A 44 -8.10 -6.63 6.82
CA ILE A 44 -7.76 -5.80 5.66
C ILE A 44 -8.73 -6.07 4.50
N SER A 45 -8.96 -7.34 4.16
CA SER A 45 -9.85 -7.76 3.07
C SER A 45 -11.28 -7.25 3.30
N LYS A 46 -11.84 -7.43 4.50
CA LYS A 46 -13.18 -6.90 4.86
C LYS A 46 -13.23 -5.38 4.77
N GLY A 47 -12.21 -4.68 5.27
CA GLY A 47 -12.14 -3.23 5.19
C GLY A 47 -12.05 -2.71 3.76
N LEU A 48 -11.29 -3.37 2.89
CA LEU A 48 -11.23 -3.06 1.47
C LEU A 48 -12.56 -3.29 0.75
N VAL A 49 -13.28 -4.38 1.06
CA VAL A 49 -14.63 -4.61 0.54
C VAL A 49 -15.57 -3.46 0.96
N ALA A 50 -15.54 -3.07 2.24
CA ALA A 50 -16.35 -1.96 2.74
C ALA A 50 -16.00 -0.62 2.07
N ALA A 51 -14.75 -0.44 1.62
CA ALA A 51 -14.29 0.71 0.85
C ALA A 51 -14.53 0.58 -0.67
N GLY A 52 -15.24 -0.45 -1.14
CA GLY A 52 -15.52 -0.69 -2.56
C GLY A 52 -14.35 -1.23 -3.39
N ARG A 53 -13.29 -1.75 -2.74
CA ARG A 53 -12.06 -2.28 -3.36
C ARG A 53 -12.08 -3.80 -3.44
N GLN A 54 -13.02 -4.33 -4.20
CA GLN A 54 -13.32 -5.78 -4.24
C GLN A 54 -12.15 -6.61 -4.78
N GLU A 55 -11.48 -6.12 -5.83
CA GLU A 55 -10.36 -6.84 -6.45
C GLU A 55 -9.14 -6.87 -5.53
N GLU A 56 -8.78 -5.74 -4.93
CA GLU A 56 -7.69 -5.66 -3.96
C GLU A 56 -7.97 -6.49 -2.70
N ALA A 57 -9.23 -6.50 -2.23
CA ALA A 57 -9.67 -7.34 -1.13
C ALA A 57 -9.49 -8.84 -1.44
N ARG A 58 -9.82 -9.24 -2.67
CA ARG A 58 -9.62 -10.61 -3.16
C ARG A 58 -8.14 -10.96 -3.16
N ILE A 59 -7.28 -10.09 -3.69
CA ILE A 59 -5.82 -10.29 -3.71
C ILE A 59 -5.28 -10.47 -2.29
N VAL A 60 -5.68 -9.61 -1.33
CA VAL A 60 -5.24 -9.74 0.07
C VAL A 60 -5.67 -11.08 0.69
N ALA A 61 -6.85 -11.57 0.34
CA ALA A 61 -7.38 -12.84 0.87
C ALA A 61 -6.72 -14.10 0.27
N LEU A 62 -6.00 -13.98 -0.85
CA LEU A 62 -5.34 -15.13 -1.47
C LEU A 62 -4.26 -15.70 -0.54
N SER A 63 -4.18 -17.03 -0.51
CA SER A 63 -3.15 -17.74 0.25
C SER A 63 -1.73 -17.48 -0.27
N GLY A 64 -1.54 -16.95 -1.47
CA GLY A 64 -0.21 -16.54 -1.94
C GLY A 64 0.28 -15.19 -1.39
N SER A 65 -0.59 -14.43 -0.75
CA SER A 65 -0.31 -13.04 -0.38
C SER A 65 0.49 -12.92 0.91
N ARG A 66 1.56 -12.12 0.88
CA ARG A 66 2.38 -11.77 2.04
C ARG A 66 2.13 -10.34 2.47
N LEU A 67 1.89 -10.15 3.76
CA LEU A 67 1.82 -8.84 4.40
C LEU A 67 3.16 -8.50 5.05
N THR A 68 3.77 -7.39 4.64
CA THR A 68 5.01 -6.87 5.24
C THR A 68 4.73 -5.48 5.80
N PRO A 69 4.97 -5.20 7.09
CA PRO A 69 4.81 -3.86 7.63
C PRO A 69 5.79 -2.88 6.97
N VAL A 70 5.30 -1.69 6.64
CA VAL A 70 6.12 -0.58 6.16
C VAL A 70 6.41 0.34 7.34
N THR A 71 7.67 0.73 7.48
CA THR A 71 8.09 1.63 8.57
C THR A 71 7.58 3.03 8.28
N ALA A 72 6.73 3.56 9.17
CA ALA A 72 6.15 4.89 9.10
C ALA A 72 6.19 5.52 10.50
N PRO A 73 7.35 6.05 10.94
CA PRO A 73 7.55 6.48 12.34
C PRO A 73 6.71 7.70 12.72
N PHE A 74 6.18 8.40 11.73
CA PHE A 74 5.27 9.55 11.88
C PHE A 74 3.82 9.12 12.16
N LEU A 75 3.46 7.85 11.95
CA LEU A 75 2.14 7.32 12.31
C LEU A 75 2.15 6.77 13.73
N ARG A 76 1.12 7.10 14.50
CA ARG A 76 0.99 6.74 15.92
C ARG A 76 0.11 5.52 16.12
N THR A 77 -1.07 5.53 15.48
CA THR A 77 -2.13 4.54 15.64
C THR A 77 -2.38 3.76 14.35
N TRP A 78 -2.10 4.38 13.22
CA TRP A 78 -2.19 3.74 11.90
C TRP A 78 -0.92 2.94 11.58
N LYS A 79 -1.09 1.90 10.77
CA LYS A 79 0.00 1.06 10.25
C LYS A 79 -0.16 0.89 8.76
N ILE A 80 0.95 0.91 8.03
CA ILE A 80 0.98 0.64 6.60
C ILE A 80 1.54 -0.77 6.37
N TYR A 81 0.90 -1.52 5.47
CA TYR A 81 1.36 -2.83 5.04
C TYR A 81 1.54 -2.86 3.54
N ARG A 82 2.64 -3.47 3.10
CA ARG A 82 2.85 -3.91 1.73
C ARG A 82 2.25 -5.30 1.57
N VAL A 83 1.40 -5.45 0.56
CA VAL A 83 0.79 -6.72 0.14
C VAL A 83 1.52 -7.18 -1.11
N ASP A 84 2.27 -8.27 -1.01
CA ASP A 84 2.95 -8.91 -2.14
C ASP A 84 2.21 -10.19 -2.55
N TYR A 85 1.73 -10.25 -3.79
CA TYR A 85 1.17 -11.47 -4.39
C TYR A 85 1.96 -11.83 -5.66
N ARG A 86 2.87 -12.81 -5.55
CA ARG A 86 3.81 -13.18 -6.62
C ARG A 86 3.48 -14.51 -7.32
N GLN A 87 2.36 -15.15 -6.97
CA GLN A 87 1.99 -16.47 -7.52
C GLN A 87 1.22 -16.38 -8.84
N SER A 88 0.91 -15.17 -9.32
CA SER A 88 0.27 -14.92 -10.61
C SER A 88 1.32 -14.67 -11.71
N PRO A 89 1.02 -14.95 -12.99
CA PRO A 89 1.83 -14.50 -14.13
C PRO A 89 2.13 -12.99 -14.12
N HIS A 90 1.27 -12.21 -13.45
CA HIS A 90 1.45 -10.80 -13.19
C HIS A 90 1.54 -10.57 -11.67
N PRO A 91 2.76 -10.43 -11.10
CA PRO A 91 2.93 -10.11 -9.69
C PRO A 91 2.22 -8.81 -9.33
N VAL A 92 1.47 -8.82 -8.24
CA VAL A 92 0.77 -7.65 -7.74
C VAL A 92 1.42 -7.19 -6.44
N LEU A 93 1.61 -5.87 -6.33
CA LEU A 93 2.12 -5.21 -5.13
C LEU A 93 1.20 -4.04 -4.80
N LEU A 94 0.58 -4.11 -3.62
CA LEU A 94 -0.30 -3.08 -3.09
C LEU A 94 0.24 -2.55 -1.75
N HIS A 95 -0.19 -1.35 -1.39
CA HIS A 95 0.01 -0.76 -0.08
C HIS A 95 -1.34 -0.40 0.51
N VAL A 96 -1.55 -0.80 1.76
CA VAL A 96 -2.78 -0.56 2.51
C VAL A 96 -2.43 0.03 3.86
N ALA A 97 -3.23 0.98 4.33
CA ALA A 97 -3.15 1.51 5.68
C ALA A 97 -4.30 0.98 6.52
N THR A 98 -4.06 0.69 7.79
CA THR A 98 -5.08 0.24 8.75
C THR A 98 -4.98 1.04 10.04
N GLY A 99 -6.11 1.51 10.56
CA GLY A 99 -6.17 2.24 11.83
C GLY A 99 -7.60 2.64 12.19
N GLY A 100 -7.92 2.70 13.49
CA GLY A 100 -9.24 3.11 13.97
C GLY A 100 -10.41 2.31 13.37
N GLY A 101 -10.22 1.01 13.12
CA GLY A 101 -11.23 0.13 12.50
C GLY A 101 -11.43 0.35 10.99
N ARG A 102 -10.64 1.21 10.35
CA ARG A 102 -10.69 1.50 8.91
C ARG A 102 -9.49 0.93 8.17
N VAL A 103 -9.68 0.77 6.86
CA VAL A 103 -8.66 0.33 5.91
C VAL A 103 -8.70 1.24 4.69
N GLU A 104 -7.54 1.73 4.27
CA GLU A 104 -7.39 2.59 3.10
C GLU A 104 -6.41 1.94 2.11
N LEU A 105 -6.79 1.87 0.84
CA LEU A 105 -5.88 1.50 -0.24
C LEU A 105 -5.02 2.72 -0.59
N LEU A 106 -3.69 2.60 -0.51
CA LEU A 106 -2.77 3.69 -0.79
C LEU A 106 -2.25 3.67 -2.23
N THR A 107 -2.04 2.47 -2.80
CA THR A 107 -1.48 2.31 -4.16
C THR A 107 -2.36 3.00 -5.20
N GLY A 108 -1.76 3.90 -5.98
CA GLY A 108 -2.46 4.73 -6.96
C GLY A 108 -3.43 5.75 -6.35
N ALA A 109 -3.43 5.95 -5.03
CA ALA A 109 -4.37 6.82 -4.33
C ALA A 109 -3.66 7.80 -3.39
N PRO A 110 -2.96 8.83 -3.91
CA PRO A 110 -2.29 9.85 -3.10
C PRO A 110 -3.19 10.53 -2.06
N SER A 111 -4.46 10.79 -2.42
CA SER A 111 -5.43 11.41 -1.50
C SER A 111 -5.80 10.51 -0.32
N ALA A 112 -5.70 9.18 -0.46
CA ALA A 112 -5.93 8.25 0.64
C ALA A 112 -4.81 8.35 1.70
N PHE A 113 -3.58 8.63 1.28
CA PHE A 113 -2.47 8.87 2.22
C PHE A 113 -2.73 10.09 3.11
N GLY A 114 -3.21 11.19 2.53
CA GLY A 114 -3.61 12.38 3.29
C GLY A 114 -4.75 12.13 4.27
N LYS A 115 -5.71 11.26 3.91
CA LYS A 115 -6.77 10.83 4.85
C LYS A 115 -6.20 10.06 6.04
N VAL A 116 -5.21 9.22 5.80
CA VAL A 116 -4.55 8.42 6.84
C VAL A 116 -3.77 9.31 7.80
N THR A 117 -2.94 10.23 7.30
CA THR A 117 -2.14 11.13 8.16
C THR A 117 -3.04 12.08 8.97
N ALA A 118 -4.09 12.63 8.34
CA ALA A 118 -5.07 13.47 9.03
C ALA A 118 -5.84 12.69 10.11
N ALA A 119 -6.27 11.46 9.81
CA ALA A 119 -6.98 10.61 10.75
C ALA A 119 -6.11 10.12 11.92
N ASP A 120 -4.81 9.98 11.70
CA ASP A 120 -3.86 9.59 12.74
C ASP A 120 -3.47 10.77 13.65
N GLY A 121 -3.74 12.01 13.21
CA GLY A 121 -3.23 13.21 13.87
C GLY A 121 -1.70 13.28 13.79
N THR A 122 -1.14 12.90 12.63
CA THR A 122 0.30 12.97 12.37
C THR A 122 0.81 14.39 12.60
N THR A 123 1.99 14.50 13.21
CA THR A 123 2.70 15.78 13.40
C THR A 123 4.13 15.64 12.92
N VAL A 124 4.64 16.68 12.29
CA VAL A 124 5.98 16.72 11.70
C VAL A 124 6.74 17.87 12.35
N GLY A 125 7.65 17.53 13.28
CA GLY A 125 8.42 18.53 14.04
C GLY A 125 9.85 18.72 13.55
N ASP A 126 10.33 17.87 12.64
CA ASP A 126 11.72 17.88 12.20
C ASP A 126 11.88 17.36 10.76
N ALA A 127 13.04 17.68 10.18
CA ALA A 127 13.36 17.36 8.79
C ALA A 127 13.50 15.84 8.53
N ALA A 128 13.92 15.05 9.53
CA ALA A 128 14.05 13.60 9.35
C ALA A 128 12.67 12.94 9.26
N THR A 129 11.74 13.38 10.10
CA THR A 129 10.33 12.97 10.06
C THR A 129 9.67 13.39 8.74
N ALA A 130 9.91 14.62 8.27
CA ALA A 130 9.42 15.08 6.97
C ALA A 130 9.95 14.24 5.80
N ALA A 131 11.26 13.94 5.79
CA ALA A 131 11.88 13.10 4.76
C ALA A 131 11.33 11.66 4.78
N ALA A 132 11.13 11.09 5.97
CA ALA A 132 10.52 9.76 6.12
C ALA A 132 9.08 9.74 5.58
N LEU A 133 8.27 10.75 5.93
CA LEU A 133 6.90 10.89 5.46
C LEU A 133 6.83 11.06 3.94
N ALA A 134 7.65 11.95 3.36
CA ALA A 134 7.72 12.16 1.92
C ALA A 134 8.12 10.88 1.17
N ARG A 135 9.12 10.15 1.67
CA ARG A 135 9.52 8.86 1.10
C ARG A 135 8.39 7.84 1.15
N THR A 136 7.76 7.66 2.31
CA THR A 136 6.66 6.69 2.47
C THR A 136 5.47 7.07 1.58
N TYR A 137 5.14 8.35 1.46
CA TYR A 137 4.11 8.84 0.54
C TYR A 137 4.38 8.39 -0.89
N VAL A 138 5.56 8.68 -1.44
CA VAL A 138 5.94 8.30 -2.81
C VAL A 138 5.92 6.77 -2.99
N GLU A 139 6.53 6.02 -2.08
CA GLU A 139 6.64 4.57 -2.19
C GLU A 139 5.26 3.87 -2.10
N THR A 140 4.37 4.37 -1.25
CA THR A 140 3.10 3.70 -0.96
C THR A 140 1.98 4.10 -1.91
N THR A 141 2.04 5.32 -2.46
CA THR A 141 1.01 5.87 -3.36
C THR A 141 1.30 5.67 -4.84
N ARG A 142 2.44 5.05 -5.16
CA ARG A 142 2.84 4.71 -6.54
C ARG A 142 1.71 4.03 -7.33
N PRO A 143 1.58 4.28 -8.65
CA PRO A 143 0.64 3.57 -9.50
C PRO A 143 0.92 2.06 -9.52
N GLY A 144 -0.14 1.25 -9.53
CA GLY A 144 -0.03 -0.19 -9.77
C GLY A 144 0.39 -0.49 -11.22
N GLY A 145 1.16 -1.55 -11.42
CA GLY A 145 1.56 -2.01 -12.77
C GLY A 145 2.61 -1.15 -13.48
N VAL A 146 3.03 -0.03 -12.90
CA VAL A 146 4.10 0.83 -13.43
C VAL A 146 5.38 0.58 -12.64
N LEU A 147 6.51 0.48 -13.34
CA LEU A 147 7.82 0.46 -12.70
C LEU A 147 7.97 1.73 -11.87
N THR A 148 8.05 1.64 -10.55
CA THR A 148 8.22 2.82 -9.69
C THR A 148 9.03 2.47 -8.46
N TYR A 149 10.14 3.17 -8.26
CA TYR A 149 11.00 3.02 -7.08
C TYR A 149 11.78 4.31 -6.78
N VAL A 150 12.02 4.56 -5.49
CA VAL A 150 12.86 5.66 -5.01
C VAL A 150 14.33 5.29 -5.19
N VAL A 151 15.15 6.27 -5.58
CA VAL A 151 16.61 6.14 -5.70
C VAL A 151 17.30 7.14 -4.78
N GLY A 152 18.32 6.70 -4.03
CA GLY A 152 19.12 7.55 -3.15
C GLY A 152 20.47 7.96 -3.74
N ARG A 153 20.84 7.37 -4.86
CA ARG A 153 22.03 7.69 -5.66
C ARG A 153 21.80 7.22 -7.08
N VAL A 154 22.58 7.74 -8.04
CA VAL A 154 22.43 7.36 -9.45
C VAL A 154 22.72 5.88 -9.67
N GLU A 155 23.56 5.27 -8.83
CA GLU A 155 23.89 3.85 -8.88
C GLU A 155 22.72 2.94 -8.43
N ASP A 156 21.69 3.48 -7.77
CA ASP A 156 20.48 2.71 -7.45
C ASP A 156 19.55 2.55 -8.66
N ILE A 157 19.79 3.29 -9.75
CA ILE A 157 19.04 3.14 -11.00
C ILE A 157 19.37 1.77 -11.61
N ARG A 158 18.34 0.96 -11.77
CA ARG A 158 18.43 -0.40 -12.31
C ARG A 158 18.47 -0.37 -13.83
N PHE A 159 19.60 0.05 -14.40
CA PHE A 159 19.79 0.02 -15.84
C PHE A 159 19.64 -1.40 -16.40
N ARG A 160 19.12 -1.50 -17.61
CA ARG A 160 18.94 -2.76 -18.33
C ARG A 160 20.29 -3.49 -18.49
N PRO A 161 20.38 -4.79 -18.18
CA PRO A 161 21.61 -5.57 -18.36
C PRO A 161 21.97 -5.69 -19.85
N GLY A 162 23.27 -5.83 -20.14
CA GLY A 162 23.74 -6.03 -21.52
C GLY A 162 23.56 -4.82 -22.45
N ILE A 163 23.36 -3.63 -21.89
CA ILE A 163 23.27 -2.36 -22.62
C ILE A 163 24.59 -2.07 -23.36
N THR A 164 24.50 -1.84 -24.68
CA THR A 164 25.64 -1.56 -25.57
C THR A 164 25.36 -0.35 -26.48
N GLY A 165 26.36 0.07 -27.26
CA GLY A 165 26.21 1.11 -28.29
C GLY A 165 25.75 2.47 -27.75
N ALA A 166 24.84 3.12 -28.46
CA ALA A 166 24.31 4.44 -28.09
C ALA A 166 23.61 4.44 -26.71
N ALA A 167 22.90 3.36 -26.37
CA ALA A 167 22.24 3.25 -25.08
C ALA A 167 23.26 3.22 -23.93
N ALA A 168 24.40 2.53 -24.09
CA ALA A 168 25.45 2.50 -23.08
C ALA A 168 26.06 3.89 -22.86
N LYS A 169 26.30 4.64 -23.94
CA LYS A 169 26.76 6.03 -23.86
C LYS A 169 25.75 6.92 -23.13
N HIS A 170 24.46 6.80 -23.46
CA HIS A 170 23.39 7.55 -22.79
C HIS A 170 23.32 7.25 -21.29
N ARG A 171 23.44 5.98 -20.88
CA ARG A 171 23.57 5.60 -19.46
C ARG A 171 24.76 6.33 -18.81
N ASP A 172 25.93 6.29 -19.45
CA ASP A 172 27.15 6.87 -18.88
C ASP A 172 27.03 8.41 -18.75
N GLU A 173 26.37 9.07 -19.69
CA GLU A 173 26.03 10.49 -19.62
C GLU A 173 25.09 10.81 -18.47
N ILE A 174 24.02 10.02 -18.27
CA ILE A 174 23.10 10.14 -17.13
C ILE A 174 23.87 9.98 -15.81
N VAL A 175 24.68 8.93 -15.70
CA VAL A 175 25.49 8.65 -14.50
C VAL A 175 26.41 9.82 -14.21
N SER A 176 27.17 10.30 -15.20
CA SER A 176 28.08 11.43 -15.06
C SER A 176 27.35 12.70 -14.62
N ARG A 177 26.23 13.04 -15.26
CA ARG A 177 25.45 14.25 -15.00
C ARG A 177 24.79 14.26 -13.62
N TYR A 178 24.32 13.12 -13.13
CA TYR A 178 23.46 13.04 -11.95
C TYR A 178 24.10 12.41 -10.72
N ARG A 179 25.31 11.84 -10.81
CA ARG A 179 26.02 11.22 -9.66
C ARG A 179 26.13 12.14 -8.44
N SER A 180 26.42 13.42 -8.64
CA SER A 180 26.51 14.38 -7.54
C SER A 180 25.15 14.95 -7.09
N ARG A 181 24.11 14.83 -7.92
CA ARG A 181 22.80 15.48 -7.73
C ARG A 181 21.78 14.58 -7.06
N ILE A 182 21.73 13.29 -7.42
CA ILE A 182 20.80 12.34 -6.80
C ILE A 182 21.32 11.98 -5.41
N LYS A 183 20.49 12.22 -4.40
CA LYS A 183 20.75 11.92 -3.00
C LYS A 183 19.56 11.18 -2.39
N ALA A 184 19.80 10.53 -1.25
CA ALA A 184 18.74 9.94 -0.46
C ALA A 184 17.69 11.01 -0.11
N PRO A 185 16.41 10.61 0.06
CA PRO A 185 15.37 11.52 0.50
C PRO A 185 15.82 12.37 1.69
N ALA A 186 15.73 13.68 1.52
CA ALA A 186 16.15 14.64 2.52
C ALA A 186 15.16 15.80 2.51
N ALA A 187 14.94 16.38 3.69
CA ALA A 187 14.10 17.56 3.83
C ALA A 187 14.88 18.72 4.45
N VAL A 188 14.44 19.92 4.12
CA VAL A 188 14.93 21.18 4.68
C VAL A 188 13.75 21.96 5.23
N ALA A 189 13.98 22.70 6.32
CA ALA A 189 12.96 23.59 6.87
C ALA A 189 12.64 24.72 5.88
N ALA A 190 11.36 25.06 5.77
CA ALA A 190 10.83 26.09 4.91
C ALA A 190 9.72 26.84 5.66
N GLY A 191 10.10 27.79 6.52
CA GLY A 191 9.17 28.41 7.46
C GLY A 191 8.77 27.43 8.56
N GLU A 192 7.46 27.26 8.78
CA GLU A 192 6.88 26.27 9.71
C GLU A 192 6.74 24.87 9.08
N ASP A 193 6.97 24.77 7.77
CA ASP A 193 6.84 23.55 7.00
C ASP A 193 8.23 23.01 6.60
N PHE A 194 8.23 21.91 5.85
CA PHE A 194 9.42 21.28 5.28
C PHE A 194 9.26 21.11 3.77
N THR A 195 10.37 21.23 3.05
CA THR A 195 10.45 20.79 1.65
C THR A 195 11.36 19.58 1.57
N ALA A 196 10.82 18.45 1.16
CA ALA A 196 11.54 17.20 0.94
C ALA A 196 11.80 16.97 -0.55
N THR A 197 13.04 16.63 -0.89
CA THR A 197 13.37 16.21 -2.25
C THR A 197 13.48 14.69 -2.31
N VAL A 198 12.74 14.07 -3.24
CA VAL A 198 12.76 12.62 -3.48
C VAL A 198 13.01 12.35 -4.96
N TYR A 199 13.96 11.47 -5.28
CA TYR A 199 14.21 11.04 -6.65
C TYR A 199 13.54 9.70 -6.92
N VAL A 200 12.82 9.62 -8.04
CA VAL A 200 11.99 8.47 -8.39
C VAL A 200 12.30 8.04 -9.81
N VAL A 201 12.49 6.74 -10.01
CA VAL A 201 12.38 6.15 -11.34
C VAL A 201 10.94 5.72 -11.53
N LYS A 202 10.26 6.27 -12.54
CA LYS A 202 8.89 5.93 -12.91
C LYS A 202 8.82 5.57 -14.39
N ASP A 203 8.49 4.32 -14.69
CA ASP A 203 8.64 3.73 -16.03
C ASP A 203 10.06 3.96 -16.57
N LYS A 204 10.22 4.79 -17.60
CA LYS A 204 11.52 5.19 -18.15
C LYS A 204 11.94 6.59 -17.71
N GLU A 205 11.27 7.21 -16.77
CA GLU A 205 11.58 8.56 -16.35
C GLU A 205 12.41 8.59 -15.06
N LEU A 206 13.41 9.47 -15.00
CA LEU A 206 13.96 9.96 -13.75
C LEU A 206 13.20 11.24 -13.37
N GLN A 207 12.49 11.20 -12.25
CA GLN A 207 11.72 12.32 -11.72
C GLN A 207 12.35 12.83 -10.42
N LYS A 208 12.27 14.14 -10.22
CA LYS A 208 12.52 14.82 -8.96
C LYS A 208 11.19 15.28 -8.41
N HIS A 209 10.85 14.82 -7.22
CA HIS A 209 9.72 15.29 -6.46
C HIS A 209 10.21 16.33 -5.45
N ASP A 210 9.63 17.52 -5.50
CA ASP A 210 9.76 18.55 -4.48
C ASP A 210 8.46 18.59 -3.68
N ILE A 211 8.50 17.90 -2.54
CA ILE A 211 7.33 17.60 -1.71
C ILE A 211 7.30 18.56 -0.54
N LYS A 212 6.29 19.42 -0.49
CA LYS A 212 6.02 20.23 0.71
C LYS A 212 5.29 19.37 1.73
N VAL A 213 5.80 19.37 2.94
CA VAL A 213 5.25 18.64 4.08
C VAL A 213 4.94 19.66 5.17
N SER A 214 3.66 19.83 5.48
CA SER A 214 3.27 20.72 6.56
C SER A 214 3.53 20.11 7.94
N ALA A 215 3.53 20.95 8.98
CA ALA A 215 3.60 20.49 10.39
C ALA A 215 2.48 19.49 10.76
N SER A 216 1.34 19.52 10.05
CA SER A 216 0.22 18.60 10.22
C SER A 216 0.33 17.29 9.42
N GLY A 217 1.41 17.12 8.65
CA GLY A 217 1.60 15.98 7.76
C GLY A 217 0.79 16.03 6.46
N ALA A 218 0.16 17.17 6.14
CA ALA A 218 -0.38 17.41 4.80
C ALA A 218 0.74 17.53 3.76
N ILE A 219 0.47 17.03 2.55
CA ILE A 219 1.45 16.87 1.46
C ILE A 219 0.99 17.60 0.20
N ASP A 220 1.90 18.35 -0.41
CA ASP A 220 1.78 18.91 -1.77
C ASP A 220 3.01 18.44 -2.57
N ASP A 221 2.81 17.76 -3.70
CA ASP A 221 3.87 17.08 -4.48
C ASP A 221 4.04 17.74 -5.85
N GLY A 222 5.15 18.46 -6.03
CA GLY A 222 5.59 18.97 -7.32
C GLY A 222 6.57 18.02 -7.99
N VAL A 223 6.34 17.69 -9.27
CA VAL A 223 7.14 16.70 -10.00
C VAL A 223 7.81 17.31 -11.23
N ASP A 224 9.14 17.18 -11.30
CA ASP A 224 9.96 17.55 -12.45
C ASP A 224 10.60 16.30 -13.09
N THR A 225 10.36 16.08 -14.38
CA THR A 225 11.05 15.03 -15.14
C THR A 225 12.46 15.50 -15.53
N LEU A 226 13.48 14.86 -14.96
CA LEU A 226 14.90 15.16 -15.21
C LEU A 226 15.46 14.42 -16.42
N VAL A 227 14.99 13.19 -16.65
CA VAL A 227 15.36 12.35 -17.79
C VAL A 227 14.09 11.63 -18.26
N PRO A 228 13.62 11.84 -19.49
CA PRO A 228 12.38 11.23 -19.97
C PRO A 228 12.56 9.79 -20.51
N ASP A 229 13.78 9.39 -20.86
CA ASP A 229 14.07 8.06 -21.44
C ASP A 229 15.32 7.44 -20.80
N LEU A 230 15.12 6.76 -19.67
CA LEU A 230 16.11 5.97 -18.97
C LEU A 230 16.19 4.58 -19.62
N PRO A 231 17.40 4.05 -19.86
CA PRO A 231 17.57 2.69 -20.36
C PRO A 231 17.39 1.64 -19.24
N VAL A 232 16.22 1.60 -18.62
CA VAL A 232 15.79 0.66 -17.57
C VAL A 232 14.94 -0.48 -18.18
N PRO A 233 14.81 -1.63 -17.51
CA PRO A 233 13.90 -2.68 -17.98
C PRO A 233 12.43 -2.26 -17.83
N TYR A 234 11.55 -2.90 -18.59
CA TYR A 234 10.10 -2.65 -18.51
C TYR A 234 9.47 -3.17 -17.21
N THR A 235 10.09 -4.17 -16.57
CA THR A 235 9.66 -4.78 -15.31
C THR A 235 10.89 -5.09 -14.44
N LEU A 236 10.66 -5.26 -13.13
CA LEU A 236 11.69 -5.66 -12.16
C LEU A 236 11.50 -7.09 -11.66
#